data_AF-A0A538Q0G3-F1
#
_entry.id   AF-A0A538Q0G3-F1
#
_cell.length_a   1.000
_cell.length_b   1.000
_cell.length_c   1.000
_cell.angle_alpha   90.00
_cell.angle_beta   90.00
_cell.angle_gamma   90.00
#
_symmetry.space_group_name_H-M   'P 1'
#
loop_
_entity.id
_entity.type
_entity.pdbx_description
1 polymer ?
#
loop_
_entity_poly.entity_id
_entity_poly.type
_entity_poly.pdbx_seq_one_letter_code
_entity_poly.pdbx_strand_id
1 'polypeptide(L)'
;MADFTDLIERFWDALSRWAVPVMMTLAYAFLALTSETNTTGKAWMAAGLVLVMVVWFTFRALTTSAALSRALSVGDIAKLFELAEQPLARRGRPPRRARFLVARGLAHLLRGEHAAALAALDEAPPPPDLQSLATTLRIVLLIELHRPVDPTDLAVRAPRAPWLAWLADGLLAWRADRFDDAAPLLARVTDDVRAGSALRAIAHLYAARLADARGDLAAAGRHRASATELADPDAAWLRGEPAPPPA
;
A
#
# COMPACT_ATOMS: atom_id res chain seq x y z
N MET A 1 15.75 28.09 0.22
CA MET A 1 16.96 27.47 -0.38
C MET A 1 16.70 25.98 -0.58
N ALA A 2 15.80 25.63 -1.50
CA ALA A 2 15.40 24.24 -1.78
C ALA A 2 15.77 23.82 -3.22
N ASP A 3 16.73 24.49 -3.87
CA ASP A 3 16.71 24.55 -5.34
C ASP A 3 17.78 23.73 -6.07
N PHE A 4 18.91 23.38 -5.45
CA PHE A 4 20.01 22.73 -6.20
C PHE A 4 20.05 21.22 -6.00
N THR A 5 19.90 20.74 -4.77
CA THR A 5 19.88 19.30 -4.46
C THR A 5 18.68 18.60 -5.09
N ASP A 6 17.50 19.23 -5.03
CA ASP A 6 16.27 18.71 -5.64
C ASP A 6 16.37 18.71 -7.18
N LEU A 7 17.01 19.71 -7.79
CA LEU A 7 17.29 19.72 -9.24
C LEU A 7 18.23 18.58 -9.65
N ILE A 8 19.30 18.35 -8.88
CA ILE A 8 20.26 17.26 -9.11
C ILE A 8 19.57 15.90 -8.98
N GLU A 9 18.77 15.69 -7.94
CA GLU A 9 18.01 14.45 -7.76
C GLU A 9 17.00 14.22 -8.88
N ARG A 10 16.28 15.25 -9.31
CA ARG A 10 15.37 15.17 -10.47
C ARG A 10 16.13 14.87 -11.77
N PHE A 11 17.30 15.48 -11.96
CA PHE A 11 18.14 15.21 -13.13
C PHE A 11 18.65 13.77 -13.13
N TRP A 12 19.17 13.26 -12.01
CA TRP A 12 19.61 11.87 -11.89
C TRP A 12 18.48 10.86 -11.98
N ASP A 13 17.30 11.16 -11.44
CA ASP A 13 16.11 10.30 -11.57
C ASP A 13 15.58 10.30 -13.02
N ALA A 14 15.63 11.45 -13.71
CA ALA A 14 15.32 11.53 -15.13
C ALA A 14 16.35 10.78 -15.97
N LEU A 15 17.65 11.00 -15.72
CA LEU A 15 18.74 10.38 -16.45
C LEU A 15 18.75 8.87 -16.23
N SER A 16 18.62 8.37 -15.00
CA SER A 16 18.55 6.92 -14.74
C SER A 16 17.33 6.26 -15.38
N ARG A 17 16.20 6.97 -15.47
CA ARG A 17 14.97 6.48 -16.10
C ARG A 17 15.03 6.47 -17.63
N TRP A 18 15.75 7.42 -18.22
CA TRP A 18 15.82 7.62 -19.67
C TRP A 18 17.13 7.18 -20.32
N ALA A 19 18.21 6.97 -19.56
CA ALA A 19 19.51 6.60 -20.11
C ALA A 19 19.42 5.32 -20.95
N VAL A 20 18.77 4.26 -20.44
CA VAL A 20 18.61 3.01 -21.18
C VAL A 20 17.76 3.20 -22.45
N PRO A 21 16.53 3.78 -22.40
CA PRO A 21 15.77 4.13 -23.60
C PRO A 21 16.54 4.96 -24.62
N VAL A 22 17.24 5.99 -24.17
CA VAL A 22 17.98 6.93 -25.03
C VAL A 22 19.16 6.21 -25.67
N MET A 23 19.96 5.46 -24.91
CA MET A 23 21.07 4.68 -25.45
C MET A 23 20.59 3.64 -26.47
N MET A 24 19.51 2.92 -26.18
CA MET A 24 18.93 1.96 -27.13
C MET A 24 18.40 2.64 -28.39
N THR A 25 17.71 3.78 -28.25
CA THR A 25 17.21 4.56 -29.38
C THR A 25 18.36 5.05 -30.26
N LEU A 26 19.43 5.56 -29.65
CA LEU A 26 20.63 6.00 -30.36
C LEU A 26 21.33 4.83 -31.07
N ALA A 27 21.42 3.67 -30.41
CA ALA A 27 21.99 2.46 -31.01
C ALA A 27 21.18 1.97 -32.22
N TYR A 28 19.84 1.94 -32.12
CA TYR A 28 18.97 1.58 -33.25
C TYR A 28 19.02 2.62 -34.38
N ALA A 29 19.09 3.90 -34.05
CA ALA A 29 19.26 4.97 -35.04
C ALA A 29 20.60 4.83 -35.77
N PHE A 30 21.69 4.57 -35.04
CA PHE A 30 23.01 4.34 -35.61
C PHE A 30 23.00 3.11 -36.52
N LEU A 31 22.45 1.99 -36.06
CA LEU A 31 22.30 0.77 -36.85
C LEU A 31 21.51 1.01 -38.14
N ALA A 32 20.41 1.76 -38.07
CA ALA A 32 19.58 2.08 -39.23
C ALA A 32 20.29 3.00 -40.23
N LEU A 33 21.14 3.92 -39.77
CA LEU A 33 21.96 4.80 -40.60
C LEU A 33 23.09 4.04 -41.30
N THR A 34 23.73 3.09 -40.61
CA THR A 34 24.87 2.34 -41.16
C THR A 34 24.46 1.10 -41.97
N SER A 35 23.20 0.65 -41.86
CA SER A 35 22.75 -0.53 -42.62
C SER A 35 22.38 -0.17 -44.06
N GLU A 36 22.88 -0.94 -45.02
CA GLU A 36 22.44 -0.92 -46.42
C GLU A 36 21.11 -1.65 -46.62
N THR A 37 20.21 -1.61 -45.63
CA THR A 37 18.92 -2.27 -45.73
C THR A 37 17.89 -1.40 -46.47
N ASN A 38 17.07 -2.06 -47.28
CA ASN A 38 15.92 -1.45 -47.94
C ASN A 38 14.92 -0.89 -46.91
N THR A 39 14.00 -0.02 -47.36
CA THR A 39 12.98 0.63 -46.52
C THR A 39 12.20 -0.36 -45.65
N THR A 40 11.89 -1.55 -46.17
CA THR A 40 11.23 -2.63 -45.41
C THR A 40 12.07 -3.14 -44.24
N GLY A 41 13.40 -3.25 -44.40
CA GLY A 41 14.32 -3.63 -43.32
C GLY A 41 14.38 -2.58 -42.21
N LYS A 42 14.43 -1.30 -42.58
CA LYS A 42 14.37 -0.17 -41.63
C LYS A 42 13.04 -0.14 -40.87
N ALA A 43 11.92 -0.46 -41.53
CA ALA A 43 10.61 -0.56 -40.88
C ALA A 43 10.58 -1.67 -39.81
N TRP A 44 11.16 -2.84 -40.09
CA TRP A 44 11.28 -3.91 -39.09
C TRP A 44 12.20 -3.54 -37.91
N MET A 45 13.29 -2.81 -38.16
CA MET A 45 14.15 -2.28 -37.08
C MET A 45 13.38 -1.30 -36.18
N ALA A 46 12.60 -0.39 -36.77
CA ALA A 46 11.77 0.54 -36.01
C ALA A 46 10.68 -0.19 -35.20
N ALA A 47 10.02 -1.20 -35.78
CA ALA A 47 9.07 -2.03 -35.05
C ALA A 47 9.72 -2.75 -33.86
N GLY A 48 10.94 -3.27 -34.03
CA GLY A 48 11.73 -3.87 -32.95
C GLY A 48 12.04 -2.88 -31.83
N LEU A 49 12.44 -1.64 -32.15
CA LEU A 49 12.67 -0.58 -31.15
C LEU A 49 11.40 -0.26 -30.36
N VAL A 50 10.26 -0.10 -31.04
CA VAL A 50 8.97 0.14 -30.38
C VAL A 50 8.62 -0.99 -29.43
N LEU A 51 8.79 -2.25 -29.85
CA LEU A 51 8.53 -3.42 -29.02
C LEU A 51 9.42 -3.41 -27.75
N VAL A 52 10.73 -3.22 -27.91
CA VAL A 52 11.67 -3.14 -26.78
C VAL A 52 11.29 -2.00 -25.84
N MET A 53 10.84 -0.87 -26.37
CA MET A 53 10.41 0.25 -25.54
C MET A 53 9.14 -0.04 -24.74
N VAL A 54 8.14 -0.66 -25.36
CA VAL A 54 6.94 -1.12 -24.67
C VAL A 54 7.29 -2.10 -23.55
N VAL A 55 8.17 -3.07 -23.82
CA VAL A 55 8.64 -4.06 -22.83
C VAL A 55 9.36 -3.37 -21.67
N TRP A 56 10.28 -2.44 -21.95
CA TRP A 56 11.02 -1.69 -20.92
C TRP A 56 10.09 -0.91 -19.98
N PHE A 57 9.15 -0.13 -20.54
CA PHE A 57 8.21 0.64 -19.73
C PHE A 57 7.25 -0.26 -18.94
N THR A 58 6.84 -1.38 -19.51
CA THR A 58 6.01 -2.39 -18.82
C THR A 58 6.77 -2.99 -17.65
N PHE A 59 8.02 -3.43 -17.87
CA PHE A 59 8.88 -3.97 -16.81
C PHE A 59 9.05 -2.96 -15.67
N ARG A 60 9.34 -1.69 -15.97
CA ARG A 60 9.44 -0.65 -14.95
C ARG A 60 8.14 -0.46 -14.18
N ALA A 61 7.00 -0.41 -14.86
CA ALA A 61 5.70 -0.31 -14.19
C ALA A 61 5.42 -1.51 -13.27
N LEU A 62 5.82 -2.72 -13.68
CA LEU A 62 5.71 -3.92 -12.87
C LEU A 62 6.63 -3.86 -11.64
N THR A 63 7.88 -3.40 -11.78
CA THR A 63 8.81 -3.28 -10.64
C THR A 63 8.29 -2.32 -9.56
N THR A 64 7.73 -1.17 -9.95
CA THR A 64 7.11 -0.24 -9.00
C THR A 64 5.89 -0.86 -8.33
N SER A 65 5.06 -1.58 -9.08
CA SER A 65 3.87 -2.24 -8.54
C SER A 65 4.25 -3.37 -7.56
N ALA A 66 5.32 -4.12 -7.86
CA ALA A 66 5.84 -5.16 -6.99
C ALA A 66 6.46 -4.59 -5.71
N ALA A 67 7.23 -3.49 -5.82
CA ALA A 67 7.77 -2.79 -4.66
C ALA A 67 6.65 -2.26 -3.76
N LEU A 68 5.59 -1.68 -4.34
CA LEU A 68 4.42 -1.23 -3.60
C LEU A 68 3.69 -2.38 -2.92
N SER A 69 3.44 -3.48 -3.64
CA SER A 69 2.79 -4.67 -3.09
C SER A 69 3.57 -5.25 -1.90
N ARG A 70 4.91 -5.29 -2.00
CA ARG A 70 5.79 -5.71 -0.91
C ARG A 70 5.70 -4.75 0.27
N ALA A 71 5.78 -3.44 0.04
CA ALA A 71 5.67 -2.44 1.10
C ALA A 71 4.31 -2.51 1.82
N LEU A 72 3.22 -2.72 1.09
CA LEU A 72 1.87 -2.94 1.65
C LEU A 72 1.80 -4.22 2.49
N SER A 73 2.41 -5.30 2.01
CA SER A 73 2.41 -6.60 2.69
C SER A 73 3.24 -6.60 3.97
N VAL A 74 4.40 -5.93 3.95
CA VAL A 74 5.29 -5.80 5.11
C VAL A 74 4.81 -4.71 6.08
N GLY A 75 4.12 -3.69 5.56
CA GLY A 75 3.80 -2.49 6.34
C GLY A 75 4.96 -1.52 6.50
N ASP A 76 5.94 -1.54 5.59
CA ASP A 76 7.12 -0.65 5.62
C ASP A 76 6.67 0.80 5.43
N ILE A 77 6.57 1.54 6.55
CA ILE A 77 5.95 2.88 6.58
C ILE A 77 6.77 3.85 5.74
N ALA A 78 8.09 3.86 5.92
CA ALA A 78 9.01 4.73 5.19
C ALA A 78 8.91 4.48 3.68
N LYS A 79 8.91 3.21 3.26
CA LYS A 79 8.81 2.86 1.84
C LYS A 79 7.45 3.18 1.25
N LEU A 80 6.36 3.04 2.02
CA LEU A 80 5.03 3.42 1.58
C LEU A 80 4.93 4.93 1.32
N PHE A 81 5.49 5.77 2.19
CA PHE A 81 5.54 7.22 1.95
C PHE A 81 6.40 7.57 0.74
N GLU A 82 7.62 7.02 0.65
CA GLU A 82 8.52 7.22 -0.49
C GLU A 82 7.82 6.87 -1.82
N LEU A 83 7.16 5.71 -1.87
CA LEU A 83 6.47 5.22 -3.07
C LEU A 83 5.15 5.95 -3.35
N ALA A 84 4.50 6.52 -2.33
CA ALA A 84 3.25 7.26 -2.50
C ALA A 84 3.49 8.70 -2.95
N GLU A 85 4.45 9.40 -2.36
CA GLU A 85 4.68 10.83 -2.62
C GLU A 85 5.26 11.09 -4.01
N GLN A 86 6.25 10.28 -4.43
CA GLN A 86 6.97 10.49 -5.68
C GLN A 86 6.05 10.47 -6.92
N PRO A 87 5.03 9.59 -7.01
CA PRO A 87 4.06 9.59 -8.10
C PRO A 87 2.89 10.56 -7.87
N LEU A 88 2.49 10.83 -6.62
CA LEU A 88 1.43 11.80 -6.30
C LEU A 88 1.81 13.22 -6.74
N ALA A 89 3.07 13.62 -6.54
CA ALA A 89 3.58 14.91 -6.99
C ALA A 89 3.66 15.06 -8.52
N ARG A 90 3.67 13.95 -9.27
CA ARG A 90 4.01 13.93 -10.71
C ARG A 90 2.86 13.52 -11.64
N ARG A 91 1.77 12.91 -11.15
CA ARG A 91 0.72 12.31 -11.99
C ARG A 91 -0.66 12.91 -11.73
N GLY A 92 -1.13 13.75 -12.66
CA GLY A 92 -2.48 14.36 -12.61
C GLY A 92 -3.65 13.45 -13.01
N ARG A 93 -3.43 12.18 -13.42
CA ARG A 93 -4.54 11.30 -13.84
C ARG A 93 -5.18 10.55 -12.66
N PRO A 94 -6.49 10.72 -12.38
CA PRO A 94 -7.18 10.20 -11.19
C PRO A 94 -7.01 8.69 -10.90
N PRO A 95 -7.16 7.76 -11.86
CA PRO A 95 -7.18 6.33 -11.53
C PRO A 95 -5.80 5.78 -11.16
N ARG A 96 -4.72 6.39 -11.66
CA ARG A 96 -3.35 6.01 -11.27
C ARG A 96 -2.98 6.58 -9.90
N ARG A 97 -3.64 7.66 -9.48
CA ARG A 97 -3.45 8.33 -8.19
C ARG A 97 -4.03 7.53 -7.03
N ALA A 98 -5.20 6.93 -7.25
CA ALA A 98 -5.96 6.22 -6.22
C ALA A 98 -5.17 5.09 -5.52
N ARG A 99 -4.34 4.32 -6.24
CA ARG A 99 -3.49 3.28 -5.61
C ARG A 99 -2.50 3.85 -4.59
N PHE A 100 -1.88 4.98 -4.93
CA PHE A 100 -0.92 5.65 -4.05
C PHE A 100 -1.62 6.33 -2.87
N LEU A 101 -2.86 6.77 -3.04
CA LEU A 101 -3.68 7.29 -1.95
C LEU A 101 -4.07 6.20 -0.94
N VAL A 102 -4.39 4.98 -1.39
CA VAL A 102 -4.60 3.83 -0.50
C VAL A 102 -3.32 3.49 0.26
N ALA A 103 -2.17 3.48 -0.42
CA ALA A 103 -0.87 3.25 0.21
C ALA A 103 -0.51 4.34 1.24
N ARG A 104 -0.74 5.62 0.91
CA ARG A 104 -0.57 6.75 1.84
C ARG A 104 -1.52 6.63 3.03
N GLY A 105 -2.78 6.26 2.79
CA GLY A 105 -3.77 6.02 3.84
C GLY A 105 -3.32 4.91 4.79
N LEU A 106 -2.78 3.80 4.26
CA LEU A 106 -2.21 2.74 5.08
C LEU A 106 -0.98 3.24 5.87
N ALA A 107 -0.07 3.99 5.25
CA ALA A 107 1.11 4.52 5.92
C ALA A 107 0.74 5.43 7.11
N HIS A 108 -0.19 6.37 6.91
CA HIS A 108 -0.71 7.21 7.99
C HIS A 108 -1.42 6.37 9.06
N LEU A 109 -2.22 5.37 8.67
CA LEU A 109 -2.85 4.46 9.64
C LEU A 109 -1.80 3.76 10.49
N LEU A 110 -0.78 3.17 9.89
CA LEU A 110 0.26 2.45 10.62
C LEU A 110 1.04 3.39 11.56
N ARG A 111 1.25 4.64 11.17
CA ARG A 111 1.87 5.68 12.02
C ARG A 111 0.95 6.19 13.15
N GLY A 112 -0.33 5.82 13.14
CA GLY A 112 -1.34 6.27 14.13
C GLY A 112 -2.01 7.60 13.78
N GLU A 113 -1.76 8.14 12.59
CA GLU A 113 -2.31 9.41 12.09
C GLU A 113 -3.70 9.20 11.46
N HIS A 114 -4.66 8.72 12.26
CA HIS A 114 -5.95 8.21 11.76
C HIS A 114 -6.76 9.23 10.95
N ALA A 115 -6.75 10.51 11.33
CA ALA A 115 -7.47 11.56 10.60
C ALA A 115 -6.85 11.80 9.20
N ALA A 116 -5.52 11.84 9.10
CA ALA A 116 -4.81 12.01 7.84
C ALA A 116 -4.98 10.78 6.94
N ALA A 117 -4.97 9.58 7.53
CA ALA A 117 -5.25 8.33 6.84
C ALA A 117 -6.65 8.33 6.20
N LEU A 118 -7.68 8.72 6.95
CA LEU A 118 -9.05 8.78 6.44
C LEU A 118 -9.18 9.83 5.32
N ALA A 119 -8.62 11.02 5.52
CA ALA A 119 -8.60 12.07 4.50
C ALA A 119 -7.92 11.60 3.20
N ALA A 120 -6.83 10.83 3.31
CA ALA A 120 -6.17 10.26 2.14
C ALA A 120 -7.04 9.23 1.38
N LEU A 121 -7.79 8.40 2.09
CA LEU A 121 -8.70 7.44 1.47
C LEU A 121 -9.92 8.10 0.81
N ASP A 122 -10.35 9.26 1.31
CA ASP A 122 -11.50 10.00 0.80
C ASP A 122 -11.16 10.92 -0.38
N GLU A 123 -9.88 11.18 -0.62
CA GLU A 123 -9.43 12.04 -1.73
C GLU A 123 -9.76 11.47 -3.12
N ALA A 124 -9.81 10.14 -3.28
CA ALA A 124 -10.23 9.51 -4.52
C ALA A 124 -10.86 8.13 -4.27
N PRO A 125 -11.82 7.70 -5.11
CA PRO A 125 -12.35 6.34 -5.03
C PRO A 125 -11.22 5.33 -5.30
N PRO A 126 -11.06 4.29 -4.47
CA PRO A 126 -10.03 3.28 -4.69
C PRO A 126 -10.35 2.48 -5.95
N PRO A 127 -9.34 1.96 -6.66
CA PRO A 127 -9.58 1.11 -7.81
C PRO A 127 -10.17 -0.25 -7.37
N PRO A 128 -10.86 -0.97 -8.26
CA PRO A 128 -11.59 -2.20 -7.91
C PRO A 128 -10.73 -3.27 -7.22
N ASP A 129 -9.44 -3.36 -7.56
CA ASP A 129 -8.48 -4.31 -6.99
C ASP A 129 -8.07 -3.97 -5.55
N LEU A 130 -8.19 -2.70 -5.14
CA LEU A 130 -7.87 -2.23 -3.78
C LEU A 130 -9.10 -1.83 -2.98
N GLN A 131 -10.30 -1.93 -3.55
CA GLN A 131 -11.55 -1.55 -2.90
C GLN A 131 -11.71 -2.23 -1.55
N SER A 132 -11.50 -3.55 -1.49
CA SER A 132 -11.63 -4.32 -0.25
C SER A 132 -10.65 -3.85 0.83
N LEU A 133 -9.38 -3.61 0.46
CA LEU A 133 -8.38 -3.11 1.39
C LEU A 133 -8.80 -1.73 1.90
N ALA A 134 -9.11 -0.79 0.99
CA ALA A 134 -9.51 0.56 1.36
C ALA A 134 -10.74 0.59 2.28
N THR A 135 -11.74 -0.27 2.04
CA THR A 135 -12.91 -0.40 2.92
C THR A 135 -12.52 -0.96 4.30
N THR A 136 -11.70 -2.02 4.37
CA THR A 136 -11.20 -2.54 5.66
C THR A 136 -10.42 -1.47 6.44
N LEU A 137 -9.55 -0.70 5.77
CA LEU A 137 -8.82 0.40 6.41
C LEU A 137 -9.77 1.50 6.89
N ARG A 138 -10.79 1.87 6.11
CA ARG A 138 -11.84 2.81 6.56
C ARG A 138 -12.53 2.34 7.82
N ILE A 139 -12.88 1.05 7.93
CA ILE A 139 -13.50 0.50 9.15
C ILE A 139 -12.58 0.68 10.36
N VAL A 140 -11.30 0.30 10.25
CA VAL A 140 -10.31 0.51 11.32
C VAL A 140 -10.27 1.99 11.72
N LEU A 141 -10.16 2.89 10.75
CA LEU A 141 -10.05 4.32 10.98
C LEU A 141 -11.29 4.92 11.64
N LEU A 142 -12.48 4.53 11.22
CA LEU A 142 -13.73 4.99 11.84
C LEU A 142 -13.84 4.49 13.29
N ILE A 143 -13.41 3.25 13.57
CA ILE A 143 -13.37 2.70 14.92
C ILE A 143 -12.40 3.49 15.80
N GLU A 144 -11.16 3.70 15.36
CA GLU A 144 -10.15 4.42 16.14
C GLU A 144 -10.46 5.92 16.30
N LEU A 145 -11.20 6.52 15.36
CA LEU A 145 -11.70 7.89 15.47
C LEU A 145 -13.02 7.99 16.25
N HIS A 146 -13.53 6.87 16.79
CA HIS A 146 -14.82 6.77 17.47
C HIS A 146 -16.01 7.33 16.67
N ARG A 147 -15.93 7.23 15.35
CA ARG A 147 -17.00 7.64 14.43
C ARG A 147 -18.01 6.51 14.25
N PRO A 148 -19.27 6.82 13.89
CA PRO A 148 -20.24 5.80 13.53
C PRO A 148 -19.75 5.01 12.32
N VAL A 149 -20.00 3.70 12.33
CA VAL A 149 -19.70 2.79 11.23
C VAL A 149 -21.03 2.20 10.76
N ASP A 150 -21.45 2.51 9.54
CA ASP A 150 -22.61 1.84 8.94
C ASP A 150 -22.14 0.53 8.28
N PRO A 151 -22.55 -0.65 8.78
CA PRO A 151 -22.17 -1.92 8.19
C PRO A 151 -22.71 -2.11 6.77
N THR A 152 -23.84 -1.49 6.43
CA THR A 152 -24.50 -1.67 5.14
C THR A 152 -23.75 -0.98 4.00
N ASP A 153 -23.08 0.13 4.30
CA ASP A 153 -22.26 0.88 3.34
C ASP A 153 -20.85 0.28 3.14
N LEU A 154 -20.42 -0.62 4.04
CA LEU A 154 -19.03 -1.07 4.15
C LEU A 154 -18.86 -2.58 3.94
N ALA A 155 -19.72 -3.21 3.16
CA ALA A 155 -19.60 -4.63 2.84
C ALA A 155 -18.31 -4.95 2.07
N VAL A 156 -17.37 -5.66 2.72
CA VAL A 156 -16.10 -6.07 2.10
C VAL A 156 -16.29 -7.38 1.34
N ARG A 157 -16.44 -7.30 0.00
CA ARG A 157 -16.43 -8.49 -0.87
C ARG A 157 -15.04 -8.70 -1.44
N ALA A 158 -14.29 -9.64 -0.85
CA ALA A 158 -12.90 -9.93 -1.21
C ALA A 158 -12.66 -11.42 -1.46
N PRO A 159 -13.26 -12.04 -2.49
CA PRO A 159 -13.14 -13.50 -2.70
C PRO A 159 -11.69 -13.98 -2.88
N ARG A 160 -10.79 -13.10 -3.36
CA ARG A 160 -9.36 -13.39 -3.53
C ARG A 160 -8.50 -13.05 -2.31
N ALA A 161 -9.07 -12.37 -1.32
CA ALA A 161 -8.39 -11.92 -0.11
C ALA A 161 -9.35 -12.04 1.10
N PRO A 162 -9.77 -13.26 1.47
CA PRO A 162 -10.80 -13.48 2.49
C PRO A 162 -10.40 -12.93 3.86
N TRP A 163 -9.10 -12.83 4.16
CA TRP A 163 -8.60 -12.20 5.39
C TRP A 163 -9.00 -10.73 5.53
N LEU A 164 -9.23 -9.99 4.43
CA LEU A 164 -9.73 -8.60 4.51
C LEU A 164 -11.19 -8.55 4.98
N ALA A 165 -12.00 -9.51 4.54
CA ALA A 165 -13.39 -9.64 4.98
C ALA A 165 -13.44 -10.10 6.44
N TRP A 166 -12.66 -11.12 6.81
CA TRP A 166 -12.57 -11.57 8.21
C TRP A 166 -12.10 -10.45 9.15
N LEU A 167 -11.10 -9.65 8.73
CA LEU A 167 -10.65 -8.51 9.52
C LEU A 167 -11.77 -7.48 9.66
N ALA A 168 -12.39 -7.05 8.56
CA ALA A 168 -13.49 -6.09 8.59
C ALA A 168 -14.65 -6.55 9.47
N ASP A 169 -15.15 -7.77 9.25
CA ASP A 169 -16.27 -8.34 10.00
C ASP A 169 -15.91 -8.54 11.49
N GLY A 170 -14.67 -8.96 11.79
CA GLY A 170 -14.18 -9.12 13.15
C GLY A 170 -14.11 -7.79 13.90
N LEU A 171 -13.68 -6.71 13.23
CA LEU A 171 -13.64 -5.37 13.79
C LEU A 171 -15.05 -4.80 14.03
N LEU A 172 -15.98 -5.01 13.10
CA LEU A 172 -17.38 -4.61 13.25
C LEU A 172 -18.05 -5.37 14.39
N ALA A 173 -17.80 -6.67 14.51
CA ALA A 173 -18.29 -7.49 15.63
C ALA A 173 -17.71 -7.02 16.97
N TRP A 174 -16.40 -6.74 17.04
CA TRP A 174 -15.76 -6.19 18.23
C TRP A 174 -16.36 -4.84 18.64
N ARG A 175 -16.56 -3.94 17.67
CA ARG A 175 -17.14 -2.61 17.91
C ARG A 175 -18.58 -2.67 18.43
N ALA A 176 -19.31 -3.72 18.08
CA ALA A 176 -20.68 -3.99 18.50
C ALA A 176 -20.77 -4.86 19.78
N ASP A 177 -19.66 -5.01 20.51
CA ASP A 177 -19.54 -5.85 21.71
C ASP A 177 -19.91 -7.34 21.50
N ARG A 178 -19.91 -7.81 20.26
CA ARG A 178 -20.14 -9.22 19.89
C ARG A 178 -18.83 -9.99 19.90
N PHE A 179 -18.22 -10.11 21.08
CA PHE A 179 -16.88 -10.67 21.22
C PHE A 179 -16.77 -12.14 20.76
N ASP A 180 -17.83 -12.92 20.92
CA ASP A 180 -17.85 -14.34 20.49
C ASP A 180 -17.83 -14.49 18.98
N ASP A 181 -18.40 -13.52 18.25
CA ASP A 181 -18.33 -13.44 16.79
C ASP A 181 -16.96 -12.90 16.32
N ALA A 182 -16.43 -11.90 17.03
CA ALA A 182 -15.18 -11.23 16.66
C ALA A 182 -13.94 -12.13 16.82
N ALA A 183 -13.86 -12.88 17.92
CA ALA A 183 -12.70 -13.69 18.27
C ALA A 183 -12.28 -14.70 17.16
N PRO A 184 -13.17 -15.55 16.63
CA PRO A 184 -12.78 -16.51 15.58
C PRO A 184 -12.39 -15.82 14.27
N LEU A 185 -12.95 -14.66 13.96
CA LEU A 185 -12.61 -13.90 12.76
C LEU A 185 -11.21 -13.29 12.85
N LEU A 186 -10.89 -12.65 13.98
CA LEU A 186 -9.56 -12.08 14.23
C LEU A 186 -8.49 -13.17 14.29
N ALA A 187 -8.78 -14.32 14.91
CA ALA A 187 -7.87 -15.46 14.96
C ALA A 187 -7.50 -15.97 13.55
N ARG A 188 -8.49 -16.07 12.64
CA ARG A 188 -8.23 -16.46 11.25
C ARG A 188 -7.29 -15.49 10.54
N VAL A 189 -7.39 -14.19 10.83
CA VAL A 189 -6.49 -13.19 10.24
C VAL A 189 -5.08 -13.32 10.81
N THR A 190 -4.94 -13.51 12.13
CA THR A 190 -3.62 -13.65 12.76
C THR A 190 -2.87 -14.89 12.30
N ASP A 191 -3.59 -15.96 11.97
CA ASP A 191 -3.02 -17.23 11.50
C ASP A 191 -2.75 -17.25 9.98
N ASP A 192 -3.37 -16.36 9.20
CA ASP A 192 -3.19 -16.31 7.74
C ASP A 192 -2.00 -15.43 7.34
N VAL A 193 -0.86 -16.06 7.04
CA VAL A 193 0.36 -15.37 6.58
C VAL A 193 0.17 -14.52 5.32
N ARG A 194 -0.85 -14.81 4.50
CA ARG A 194 -1.14 -14.05 3.27
C ARG A 194 -1.71 -12.67 3.57
N ALA A 195 -2.22 -12.43 4.78
CA ALA A 195 -2.67 -11.11 5.21
C ALA A 195 -1.51 -10.10 5.31
N GLY A 196 -0.26 -10.55 5.40
CA GLY A 196 0.89 -9.69 5.62
C GLY A 196 1.04 -9.26 7.08
N SER A 197 2.23 -8.79 7.46
CA SER A 197 2.57 -8.45 8.85
C SER A 197 1.72 -7.29 9.36
N ALA A 198 1.50 -6.25 8.56
CA ALA A 198 0.71 -5.07 8.95
C ALA A 198 -0.71 -5.42 9.39
N LEU A 199 -1.45 -6.18 8.57
CA LEU A 199 -2.84 -6.54 8.88
C LEU A 199 -2.93 -7.54 10.03
N ARG A 200 -1.95 -8.45 10.14
CA ARG A 200 -1.84 -9.36 11.28
C ARG A 200 -1.55 -8.62 12.59
N ALA A 201 -0.70 -7.59 12.56
CA ALA A 201 -0.44 -6.74 13.71
C ALA A 201 -1.72 -6.01 14.17
N ILE A 202 -2.49 -5.44 13.23
CA ILE A 202 -3.81 -4.87 13.53
C ILE A 202 -4.74 -5.92 14.15
N ALA A 203 -4.85 -7.11 13.54
CA ALA A 203 -5.70 -8.18 14.07
C ALA A 203 -5.29 -8.60 15.49
N HIS A 204 -3.98 -8.71 15.77
CA HIS A 204 -3.46 -8.98 17.10
C HIS A 204 -3.78 -7.86 18.10
N LEU A 205 -3.69 -6.58 17.71
CA LEU A 205 -4.07 -5.47 18.59
C LEU A 205 -5.54 -5.60 19.04
N TYR A 206 -6.46 -5.87 18.12
CA TYR A 206 -7.87 -6.02 18.47
C TYR A 206 -8.15 -7.32 19.21
N ALA A 207 -7.43 -8.40 18.92
CA ALA A 207 -7.50 -9.63 19.71
C ALA A 207 -7.03 -9.39 21.16
N ALA A 208 -6.01 -8.55 21.37
CA ALA A 208 -5.58 -8.16 22.70
C ALA A 208 -6.66 -7.35 23.44
N ARG A 209 -7.25 -6.34 22.79
CA ARG A 209 -8.35 -5.54 23.36
C ARG A 209 -9.57 -6.40 23.71
N LEU A 210 -9.88 -7.39 22.88
CA LEU A 210 -10.94 -8.36 23.13
C LEU A 210 -10.62 -9.27 24.33
N ALA A 211 -9.38 -9.72 24.47
CA ALA A 211 -8.94 -10.48 25.64
C ALA A 211 -8.97 -9.65 26.93
N ASP A 212 -8.58 -8.37 26.88
CA ASP A 212 -8.71 -7.43 28.01
C ASP A 212 -10.17 -7.28 28.44
N ALA A 213 -11.08 -7.09 27.50
CA ALA A 213 -12.52 -6.96 27.77
C ALA A 213 -13.11 -8.21 28.44
N ARG A 214 -12.50 -9.39 28.20
CA ARG A 214 -12.86 -10.67 28.83
C ARG A 214 -12.11 -10.95 30.14
N GLY A 215 -11.18 -10.10 30.53
CA GLY A 215 -10.33 -10.30 31.72
C GLY A 215 -9.20 -11.32 31.54
N ASP A 216 -8.91 -11.78 30.32
CA ASP A 216 -7.79 -12.68 30.03
C ASP A 216 -6.51 -11.89 29.74
N LEU A 217 -5.89 -11.39 30.82
CA LEU A 217 -4.67 -10.57 30.75
C LEU A 217 -3.49 -11.32 30.12
N ALA A 218 -3.42 -12.64 30.28
CA ALA A 218 -2.36 -13.46 29.70
C ALA A 218 -2.49 -13.57 28.18
N ALA A 219 -3.70 -13.79 27.66
CA ALA A 219 -3.94 -13.76 26.23
C ALA A 219 -3.72 -12.36 25.65
N ALA A 220 -4.16 -11.31 26.33
CA ALA A 220 -3.92 -9.94 25.92
C ALA A 220 -2.42 -9.64 25.80
N GLY A 221 -1.62 -10.03 26.80
CA GLY A 221 -0.16 -9.89 26.78
C GLY A 221 0.50 -10.58 25.58
N ARG A 222 0.11 -11.83 25.27
CA ARG A 222 0.63 -12.57 24.11
C ARG A 222 0.32 -11.85 22.80
N HIS A 223 -0.92 -11.40 22.63
CA HIS A 223 -1.33 -10.71 21.41
C HIS A 223 -0.63 -9.35 21.23
N ARG A 224 -0.43 -8.57 22.30
CA ARG A 224 0.36 -7.32 22.21
C ARG A 224 1.82 -7.59 21.82
N ALA A 225 2.42 -8.65 22.37
CA ALA A 225 3.78 -9.05 21.99
C ALA A 225 3.87 -9.41 20.50
N SER A 226 2.93 -10.22 19.99
CA SER A 226 2.87 -10.56 18.56
C SER A 226 2.58 -9.35 17.66
N ALA A 227 1.71 -8.43 18.10
CA ALA A 227 1.47 -7.17 17.37
C ALA A 227 2.77 -6.35 17.29
N THR A 228 3.53 -6.27 18.38
CA THR A 228 4.81 -5.55 18.44
C THR A 228 5.88 -6.18 17.54
N GLU A 229 5.97 -7.51 17.51
CA GLU A 229 6.94 -8.24 16.68
C GLU A 229 6.66 -8.05 15.17
N LEU A 230 5.38 -7.96 14.79
CA LEU A 230 4.97 -7.83 13.39
C LEU A 230 4.91 -6.38 12.90
N ALA A 231 4.75 -5.42 13.81
CA ALA A 231 4.62 -4.02 13.48
C ALA A 231 5.96 -3.42 13.01
N ASP A 232 5.88 -2.49 12.07
CA ASP A 232 7.00 -1.63 11.73
C ASP A 232 7.44 -0.84 12.99
N PRO A 233 8.74 -0.58 13.22
CA PRO A 233 9.20 0.20 14.36
C PRO A 233 8.50 1.54 14.55
N ASP A 234 8.12 2.20 13.43
CA ASP A 234 7.45 3.50 13.42
C ASP A 234 5.93 3.40 13.69
N ALA A 235 5.37 2.19 13.81
CA ALA A 235 3.96 1.94 14.08
C ALA A 235 3.63 1.94 15.59
N ALA A 236 3.94 3.03 16.29
CA ALA A 236 3.87 3.13 17.75
C ALA A 236 2.54 2.64 18.37
N TRP A 237 1.39 3.00 17.79
CA TRP A 237 0.09 2.63 18.34
C TRP A 237 -0.20 1.12 18.28
N LEU A 238 0.33 0.39 17.28
CA LEU A 238 0.23 -1.08 17.21
C LEU A 238 1.06 -1.77 18.28
N ARG A 239 2.09 -1.07 18.77
CA ARG A 239 2.99 -1.52 19.84
C ARG A 239 2.47 -1.15 21.24
N GLY A 240 1.32 -0.48 21.32
CA GLY A 240 0.74 0.00 22.57
C GLY A 240 1.41 1.27 23.13
N GLU A 241 2.23 1.93 22.31
CA GLU A 241 2.84 3.21 22.65
C GLU A 241 1.87 4.35 22.28
N PRO A 242 1.84 5.46 23.05
CA PRO A 242 1.06 6.63 22.67
C PRO A 242 1.54 7.16 21.31
N ALA A 243 0.61 7.44 20.40
CA ALA A 243 0.93 7.93 19.07
C ALA A 243 1.78 9.22 19.17
N PRO A 244 2.82 9.38 18.34
CA PRO A 244 3.59 10.62 18.30
C PRO A 244 2.68 11.80 17.95
N PRO A 245 2.96 13.01 18.48
CA PRO A 245 2.20 14.20 18.10
C PRO A 245 2.27 14.41 16.58
N PRO A 246 1.20 14.90 15.94
CA PRO A 246 1.19 15.15 14.50
C PRO A 246 2.32 16.12 14.12
N ALA A 247 3.08 15.75 13.08
CA ALA A 247 4.16 16.56 12.52
C ALA A 247 3.65 17.77 11.73
#